data_AF-A0A1R2BJN2-F1
#
_entry.id   AF-A0A1R2BJN2-F1
#
_cell.length_a   1.000
_cell.length_b   1.000
_cell.length_c   1.000
_cell.angle_alpha   90.00
_cell.angle_beta   90.00
_cell.angle_gamma   90.00
#
_symmetry.space_group_name_H-M   'P 1'
#
loop_
_entity.id
_entity.type
_entity.pdbx_description
1 polymer ?
#
loop_
_entity_poly.entity_id
_entity_poly.type
_entity_poly.pdbx_seq_one_letter_code
_entity_poly.pdbx_strand_id
1 'polypeptide(L)'
;MGLKDHYARWSIGRQLQVYFIVSCFSISLILVIITRFQLEWLRDKILNNSSQALEENLIMQLQDLGVMKARYIEAELSNYIYYTRIIELADRLLHGCDSPGHLIDCDGLLWYDQIQEDTEVYSEGAVFQPYQWTYYIDYIITLDSPMDKIYPYIYSSDYLRIYQGFEYLEYVHYYPGCQMPISDYSPLVREWYYEAAGDFGKTIITEPYKDIITSEWVISISTTMPNDTNNIGYGGAVACDITLSTLYPKISSVQIQKTGFILLVSAGGMILSMPDSWKPIITELTIRIFDEEYTGITEDEWNIIKNLTSGSRHDFVDINGTEIIMIKQDISPKTNLNDSTHFLFLCIEKSELLDSIDKTKSDFSKIYTKLFLIALSVAAIVLIVVIIMIYFVTRESGKQLLKVEKLFRKIIRQCLFAKMTKGIYFNKLDENSKGIETLIKVCKEKVQRIKDKERKYKYYNWNVTRPGDFMLYHNWKNSLYPQNEYNGKEMKWRWSLQNLKNVFGY
;
A
#
# COMPACT_ATOMS: atom_id res chain seq x y z
N MET A 1 -37.10 -49.23 -4.12
CA MET A 1 -37.43 -48.94 -5.54
C MET A 1 -36.78 -47.61 -5.87
N GLY A 2 -35.74 -47.62 -6.72
CA GLY A 2 -34.86 -46.46 -6.87
C GLY A 2 -35.44 -45.38 -7.80
N LEU A 3 -34.91 -44.16 -7.68
CA LEU A 3 -35.22 -43.02 -8.57
C LEU A 3 -35.13 -43.40 -10.06
N LYS A 4 -34.19 -44.31 -10.38
CA LYS A 4 -33.97 -44.89 -11.71
C LYS A 4 -35.15 -45.71 -12.22
N ASP A 5 -35.77 -46.53 -11.37
CA ASP A 5 -36.95 -47.35 -11.72
C ASP A 5 -38.21 -46.49 -11.91
N HIS A 6 -38.24 -45.32 -11.26
CA HIS A 6 -39.33 -44.35 -11.41
C HIS A 6 -39.16 -43.51 -12.68
N TYR A 7 -37.93 -43.07 -12.97
CA TYR A 7 -37.58 -42.37 -14.22
C TYR A 7 -37.83 -43.24 -15.46
N ALA A 8 -37.48 -44.52 -15.42
CA ALA A 8 -37.69 -45.47 -16.51
C ALA A 8 -39.16 -45.67 -16.89
N ARG A 9 -40.11 -45.36 -15.98
CA ARG A 9 -41.56 -45.46 -16.23
C ARG A 9 -42.17 -44.21 -16.88
N TRP A 10 -41.42 -43.12 -17.00
CA TRP A 10 -41.89 -41.89 -17.66
C TRP A 10 -41.89 -42.02 -19.18
N SER A 11 -42.66 -41.15 -19.85
CA SER A 11 -42.60 -41.04 -21.30
C SER A 11 -41.21 -40.57 -21.75
N ILE A 12 -40.77 -41.04 -22.93
CA ILE A 12 -39.46 -40.70 -23.51
C ILE A 12 -39.24 -39.18 -23.59
N GLY A 13 -40.29 -38.40 -23.92
CA GLY A 13 -40.22 -36.94 -23.95
C GLY A 13 -39.91 -36.32 -22.57
N ARG A 14 -40.50 -36.85 -21.49
CA ARG A 14 -40.27 -36.36 -20.12
C ARG A 14 -38.90 -36.75 -19.59
N GLN A 15 -38.40 -37.93 -19.99
CA GLN A 15 -37.03 -38.36 -19.71
C GLN A 15 -36.01 -37.40 -20.34
N LEU A 16 -36.14 -37.13 -21.65
CA LEU A 16 -35.27 -36.19 -22.37
C LEU A 16 -35.30 -34.79 -21.76
N GLN A 17 -36.48 -34.27 -21.40
CA GLN A 17 -36.61 -32.97 -20.72
C GLN A 17 -35.76 -32.89 -19.45
N VAL A 18 -35.92 -33.86 -18.55
CA VAL A 18 -35.20 -33.85 -17.27
C VAL A 18 -33.70 -34.00 -17.49
N TYR A 19 -33.27 -34.85 -18.42
CA TYR A 19 -31.86 -34.99 -18.77
C TYR A 19 -31.24 -33.67 -19.26
N PHE A 20 -31.89 -32.99 -20.21
CA PHE A 20 -31.39 -31.73 -20.74
C PHE A 20 -31.39 -30.62 -19.69
N ILE A 21 -32.44 -30.50 -18.87
CA ILE A 21 -32.51 -29.51 -17.79
C ILE A 21 -31.38 -29.72 -16.78
N VAL A 22 -31.15 -30.96 -16.33
CA VAL A 22 -30.09 -31.29 -15.36
C VAL A 22 -28.71 -31.03 -15.95
N SER A 23 -28.49 -31.37 -17.23
CA SER A 23 -27.22 -31.10 -17.92
C SER A 23 -26.95 -29.60 -18.04
N CYS A 24 -27.92 -28.82 -18.51
CA CYS A 24 -27.80 -27.36 -18.60
C CYS A 24 -27.57 -26.71 -17.24
N PHE A 25 -28.31 -27.12 -16.22
CA PHE A 25 -28.10 -26.65 -14.85
C PHE A 25 -26.68 -26.95 -14.36
N SER A 26 -26.18 -28.17 -14.59
CA SER A 26 -24.83 -28.57 -14.17
C SER A 26 -23.74 -27.73 -14.88
N ILE A 27 -23.88 -27.50 -16.19
CA ILE A 27 -22.95 -26.66 -16.95
C ILE A 27 -22.98 -25.20 -16.45
N SER A 28 -24.18 -24.63 -16.26
CA SER A 28 -24.34 -23.28 -15.72
C SER A 28 -23.74 -23.16 -14.32
N LEU A 29 -23.94 -24.16 -13.45
CA LEU A 29 -23.36 -24.19 -12.12
C LEU A 29 -21.83 -24.22 -12.16
N ILE A 30 -21.24 -25.07 -13.00
CA ILE A 30 -19.79 -25.14 -13.21
C ILE A 30 -19.26 -23.79 -13.68
N LEU A 31 -19.94 -23.13 -14.62
CA LEU A 31 -19.53 -21.85 -15.18
C LEU A 31 -19.60 -20.72 -14.12
N VAL A 32 -20.62 -20.73 -13.26
CA VAL A 32 -20.74 -19.81 -12.11
C VAL A 32 -19.62 -20.05 -11.08
N ILE A 33 -19.27 -21.32 -10.80
CA ILE A 33 -18.18 -21.66 -9.88
C ILE A 33 -16.83 -21.20 -10.45
N ILE A 34 -16.56 -21.48 -11.72
CA ILE A 34 -15.32 -21.07 -12.39
C ILE A 34 -15.21 -19.54 -12.41
N THR A 35 -16.28 -18.84 -12.79
CA THR A 35 -16.28 -17.37 -12.80
C THR A 35 -16.03 -16.83 -11.40
N ARG A 36 -16.69 -17.35 -10.36
CA ARG A 36 -16.40 -16.98 -8.97
C ARG A 36 -14.94 -17.15 -8.61
N PHE A 37 -14.33 -18.28 -8.96
CA PHE A 37 -12.94 -18.57 -8.63
C PHE A 37 -11.96 -17.65 -9.38
N GLN A 38 -12.17 -17.43 -10.68
CA GLN A 38 -11.38 -16.50 -11.48
C GLN A 38 -11.44 -15.08 -10.94
N LEU A 39 -12.64 -14.68 -10.53
CA LEU A 39 -12.92 -13.39 -9.98
C LEU A 39 -12.25 -13.26 -8.58
N GLU A 40 -12.32 -14.26 -7.69
CA GLU A 40 -11.63 -14.25 -6.39
C GLU A 40 -10.10 -14.15 -6.56
N TRP A 41 -9.53 -14.92 -7.49
CA TRP A 41 -8.11 -14.82 -7.84
C TRP A 41 -7.71 -13.43 -8.34
N LEU A 42 -8.54 -12.83 -9.21
CA LEU A 42 -8.27 -11.50 -9.75
C LEU A 42 -8.30 -10.44 -8.65
N ARG A 43 -9.29 -10.52 -7.74
CA ARG A 43 -9.39 -9.63 -6.58
C ARG A 43 -8.10 -9.70 -5.77
N ASP A 44 -7.67 -10.88 -5.35
CA ASP A 44 -6.51 -11.04 -4.47
C ASP A 44 -5.23 -10.55 -5.15
N LYS A 45 -5.07 -10.82 -6.45
CA LYS A 45 -3.93 -10.33 -7.23
C LYS A 45 -3.90 -8.80 -7.36
N ILE A 46 -5.04 -8.17 -7.63
CA ILE A 46 -5.13 -6.70 -7.71
C ILE A 46 -4.84 -6.08 -6.34
N LEU A 47 -5.43 -6.60 -5.27
CA LEU A 47 -5.25 -6.05 -3.92
C LEU A 47 -3.79 -6.12 -3.46
N ASN A 48 -3.09 -7.23 -3.71
CA ASN A 48 -1.68 -7.36 -3.37
C ASN A 48 -0.81 -6.37 -4.17
N ASN A 49 -1.04 -6.27 -5.48
CA ASN A 49 -0.28 -5.32 -6.30
C ASN A 49 -0.59 -3.85 -5.96
N SER A 50 -1.86 -3.53 -5.68
CA SER A 50 -2.27 -2.18 -5.32
C SER A 50 -1.75 -1.77 -3.94
N SER A 51 -1.72 -2.68 -2.96
CA SER A 51 -1.16 -2.39 -1.64
C SER A 51 0.33 -2.12 -1.69
N GLN A 52 1.09 -2.99 -2.38
CA GLN A 52 2.51 -2.76 -2.61
C GLN A 52 2.77 -1.43 -3.33
N ALA A 53 2.04 -1.14 -4.40
CA ALA A 53 2.18 0.12 -5.13
C ALA A 53 1.80 1.35 -4.27
N LEU A 54 0.82 1.23 -3.37
CA LEU A 54 0.44 2.32 -2.46
C LEU A 54 1.56 2.59 -1.46
N GLU A 55 2.13 1.54 -0.86
CA GLU A 55 3.26 1.63 0.06
C GLU A 55 4.48 2.25 -0.63
N GLU A 56 4.87 1.74 -1.80
CA GLU A 56 5.99 2.27 -2.58
C GLU A 56 5.81 3.76 -2.92
N ASN A 57 4.60 4.16 -3.34
CA ASN A 57 4.30 5.56 -3.63
C ASN A 57 4.36 6.44 -2.37
N LEU A 58 3.87 5.95 -1.23
CA LEU A 58 3.94 6.70 0.03
C LEU A 58 5.39 6.91 0.46
N ILE A 59 6.20 5.85 0.42
CA ILE A 59 7.63 5.92 0.74
C ILE A 59 8.34 6.92 -0.18
N MET A 60 8.05 6.88 -1.48
CA MET A 60 8.62 7.82 -2.45
C MET A 60 8.21 9.28 -2.14
N GLN A 61 6.94 9.53 -1.79
CA GLN A 61 6.48 10.85 -1.40
C GLN A 61 7.16 11.35 -0.12
N LEU A 62 7.35 10.47 0.88
CA LEU A 62 8.08 10.81 2.10
C LEU A 62 9.55 11.10 1.81
N GLN A 63 10.19 10.33 0.93
CA GLN A 63 11.56 10.59 0.49
C GLN A 63 11.68 11.94 -0.20
N ASP A 64 10.81 12.24 -1.17
CA ASP A 64 10.80 13.51 -1.90
C ASP A 64 10.56 14.71 -0.97
N LEU A 65 9.57 14.60 -0.09
CA LEU A 65 9.30 15.61 0.93
C LEU A 65 10.50 15.79 1.87
N GLY A 66 11.13 14.69 2.27
CA GLY A 66 12.32 14.71 3.11
C GLY A 66 13.48 15.43 2.45
N VAL A 67 13.76 15.16 1.16
CA VAL A 67 14.80 15.88 0.42
C VAL A 67 14.50 17.38 0.37
N MET A 68 13.26 17.77 0.10
CA MET A 68 12.89 19.19 0.07
C MET A 68 13.07 19.87 1.43
N LYS A 69 12.64 19.21 2.51
CA LYS A 69 12.74 19.75 3.87
C LYS A 69 14.17 19.79 4.39
N ALA A 70 14.96 18.75 4.13
CA ALA A 70 16.38 18.73 4.47
C ALA A 70 17.12 19.89 3.78
N ARG A 71 16.91 20.10 2.48
CA ARG A 71 17.50 21.24 1.74
C ARG A 71 17.09 22.60 2.29
N TYR A 72 15.85 22.75 2.71
CA TYR A 72 15.38 23.99 3.33
C TYR A 72 16.14 24.25 4.64
N ILE A 73 16.25 23.25 5.51
CA ILE A 73 16.97 23.37 6.79
C ILE A 73 18.47 23.60 6.54
N GLU A 74 19.08 22.88 5.59
CA GLU A 74 20.46 23.10 5.18
C GLU A 74 20.70 24.53 4.72
N ALA A 75 19.80 25.09 3.91
CA ALA A 75 19.89 26.47 3.45
C ALA A 75 19.76 27.47 4.60
N GLU A 76 18.82 27.25 5.52
CA GLU A 76 18.62 28.10 6.70
C GLU A 76 19.85 28.09 7.60
N LEU A 77 20.36 26.90 7.96
CA LEU A 77 21.58 26.76 8.75
C LEU A 77 22.81 27.32 8.02
N SER A 78 22.90 27.15 6.69
CA SER A 78 23.99 27.72 5.90
C SER A 78 23.96 29.25 5.90
N ASN A 79 22.78 29.87 5.90
CA ASN A 79 22.66 31.32 6.04
C ASN A 79 23.22 31.76 7.38
N TYR A 80 22.82 31.12 8.47
CA TYR A 80 23.31 31.47 9.80
C TYR A 80 24.83 31.28 9.94
N ILE A 81 25.40 30.20 9.39
CA ILE A 81 26.86 30.03 9.34
C ILE A 81 27.53 31.16 8.56
N TYR A 82 26.97 31.52 7.41
CA TYR A 82 27.48 32.63 6.60
C TYR A 82 27.46 33.95 7.39
N TYR A 83 26.39 34.22 8.14
CA TYR A 83 26.30 35.40 8.99
C TYR A 83 27.33 35.38 10.13
N THR A 84 27.49 34.28 10.87
CA THR A 84 28.53 34.16 11.91
C THR A 84 29.93 34.41 11.35
N ARG A 85 30.20 33.96 10.11
CA ARG A 85 31.46 34.23 9.40
C ARG A 85 31.63 35.69 9.01
N ILE A 86 30.56 36.41 8.70
CA ILE A 86 30.63 37.86 8.50
C ILE A 86 31.03 38.56 9.80
N ILE A 87 30.47 38.14 10.95
CA ILE A 87 30.83 38.73 12.24
C ILE A 87 32.32 38.46 12.53
N GLU A 88 32.77 37.22 12.37
CA GLU A 88 34.19 36.84 12.54
C GLU A 88 35.12 37.63 11.60
N LEU A 89 34.72 37.84 10.35
CA LEU A 89 35.51 38.62 9.40
C LEU A 89 35.53 40.12 9.76
N ALA A 90 34.40 40.68 10.18
CA ALA A 90 34.29 42.06 10.61
C ALA A 90 35.20 42.31 11.83
N ASP A 91 35.11 41.44 12.83
CA ASP A 91 35.99 41.40 13.98
C ASP A 91 37.47 41.38 13.57
N ARG A 92 37.84 40.41 12.74
CA ARG A 92 39.22 40.27 12.24
C ARG A 92 39.71 41.51 11.50
N LEU A 93 38.85 42.18 10.72
CA LEU A 93 39.24 43.41 10.01
C LEU A 93 39.44 44.58 10.96
N LEU A 94 38.66 44.66 12.04
CA LEU A 94 38.81 45.67 13.08
C LEU A 94 40.04 45.41 13.96
N HIS A 95 40.27 44.17 14.34
CA HIS A 95 41.41 43.73 15.16
C HIS A 95 42.73 43.64 14.40
N GLY A 96 42.69 43.31 13.09
CA GLY A 96 43.85 43.05 12.23
C GLY A 96 44.38 44.25 11.47
N CYS A 97 43.92 45.47 11.75
CA CYS A 97 44.59 46.67 11.24
C CYS A 97 45.80 46.97 12.14
N ASP A 98 47.01 46.64 11.65
CA ASP A 98 48.33 47.03 12.20
C ASP A 98 48.56 48.56 12.25
N SER A 99 47.53 49.36 12.55
CA SER A 99 47.66 50.80 12.71
C SER A 99 46.73 51.28 13.83
N PRO A 100 47.27 51.87 14.91
CA PRO A 100 46.50 52.44 16.01
C PRO A 100 45.93 53.79 15.56
N GLY A 101 45.00 53.74 14.62
CA GLY A 101 44.24 54.88 14.13
C GLY A 101 42.79 54.44 14.01
N HIS A 102 42.04 54.62 15.10
CA HIS A 102 40.61 54.35 15.16
C HIS A 102 39.90 55.05 14.00
N LEU A 103 39.30 54.29 13.08
CA LEU A 103 38.43 54.84 12.03
C LEU A 103 37.04 55.18 12.58
N ILE A 104 36.67 54.60 13.73
CA ILE A 104 35.38 54.74 14.39
C ILE A 104 35.66 55.06 15.86
N ASP A 105 35.34 56.29 16.27
CA ASP A 105 35.36 56.70 17.67
C ASP A 105 34.10 56.15 18.35
N CYS A 106 34.27 55.39 19.43
CA CYS A 106 33.19 54.76 20.17
C CYS A 106 33.26 55.25 21.63
N ASP A 107 32.63 56.40 21.88
CA ASP A 107 32.44 56.91 23.23
C ASP A 107 31.27 56.18 23.91
N GLY A 108 31.56 55.58 25.07
CA GLY A 108 30.56 55.02 25.98
C GLY A 108 30.09 53.61 25.60
N LEU A 109 30.66 52.59 26.24
CA LEU A 109 30.09 51.25 26.25
C LEU A 109 28.94 51.17 27.25
N LEU A 110 27.89 50.44 26.87
CA LEU A 110 26.81 50.08 27.77
C LEU A 110 27.20 48.84 28.58
N TRP A 111 27.34 49.01 29.89
CA TRP A 111 27.63 47.90 30.79
C TRP A 111 26.37 47.13 31.13
N TYR A 112 26.48 45.82 31.24
CA TYR A 112 25.35 44.94 31.52
C TYR A 112 24.54 45.36 32.76
N ASP A 113 25.18 45.94 33.78
CA ASP A 113 24.57 46.35 35.04
C ASP A 113 23.86 47.72 34.97
N GLN A 114 24.03 48.44 33.88
CA GLN A 114 23.33 49.70 33.58
C GLN A 114 21.97 49.47 32.93
N ILE A 115 21.71 48.25 32.45
CA ILE A 115 20.48 47.86 31.78
C ILE A 115 19.50 47.31 32.82
N GLN A 116 18.23 47.67 32.68
CA GLN A 116 17.17 47.17 33.55
C GLN A 116 16.91 45.67 33.27
N GLU A 117 16.65 44.92 34.33
CA GLU A 117 16.26 43.50 34.25
C GLU A 117 15.06 43.31 33.31
N ASP A 118 15.07 42.20 32.55
CA ASP A 118 14.05 41.86 31.54
C ASP A 118 13.87 42.89 30.41
N THR A 119 14.87 43.74 30.15
CA THR A 119 14.85 44.69 29.03
C THR A 119 15.97 44.45 28.03
N GLU A 120 15.66 44.71 26.75
CA GLU A 120 16.62 44.64 25.63
C GLU A 120 16.79 46.03 25.00
N VAL A 121 18.04 46.38 24.75
CA VAL A 121 18.48 47.63 24.13
C VAL A 121 18.99 47.30 22.73
N TYR A 122 18.28 47.79 21.72
CA TYR A 122 18.61 47.56 20.32
C TYR A 122 19.46 48.69 19.69
N SER A 123 19.75 49.76 20.44
CA SER A 123 20.57 50.88 19.94
C SER A 123 22.07 50.61 19.96
N GLU A 124 22.53 49.71 20.83
CA GLU A 124 23.92 49.35 21.08
C GLU A 124 23.99 47.96 21.73
N GLY A 125 25.16 47.33 21.71
CA GLY A 125 25.43 46.10 22.44
C GLY A 125 25.67 46.37 23.92
N ALA A 126 25.90 45.31 24.68
CA ALA A 126 26.29 45.40 26.08
C ALA A 126 27.51 44.55 26.36
N VAL A 127 28.29 44.98 27.33
CA VAL A 127 29.52 44.29 27.74
C VAL A 127 29.42 43.72 29.15
N PHE A 128 30.02 42.55 29.33
CA PHE A 128 30.14 41.85 30.61
C PHE A 128 31.60 41.45 30.86
N GLN A 129 32.04 41.60 32.11
CA GLN A 129 33.35 41.13 32.56
C GLN A 129 33.29 40.75 34.05
N PRO A 130 33.67 39.51 34.43
CA PRO A 130 33.52 39.04 35.82
C PRO A 130 34.71 39.40 36.74
N TYR A 131 35.85 39.83 36.20
CA TYR A 131 37.07 40.07 36.98
C TYR A 131 37.31 41.56 37.30
N GLN A 132 38.38 41.88 38.04
CA GLN A 132 38.74 43.28 38.31
C GLN A 132 39.28 43.98 37.05
N TRP A 133 39.09 45.30 37.00
CA TRP A 133 39.59 46.15 35.91
C TRP A 133 41.11 46.11 35.80
N THR A 134 41.64 45.97 34.58
CA THR A 134 43.09 46.00 34.30
C THR A 134 43.38 46.79 33.03
N TYR A 135 44.59 47.33 32.86
CA TYR A 135 44.97 48.03 31.62
C TYR A 135 44.73 47.21 30.33
N TYR A 136 44.80 45.89 30.41
CA TYR A 136 44.54 45.02 29.26
C TYR A 136 43.05 44.91 28.91
N ILE A 137 42.13 45.12 29.86
CA ILE A 137 40.70 45.16 29.54
C ILE A 137 40.40 46.40 28.70
N ASP A 138 41.02 47.55 29.00
CA ASP A 138 40.89 48.79 28.22
C ASP A 138 41.29 48.56 26.77
N TYR A 139 42.36 47.78 26.55
CA TYR A 139 42.84 47.44 25.22
C TYR A 139 41.83 46.59 24.44
N ILE A 140 41.30 45.51 25.03
CA ILE A 140 40.29 44.64 24.37
C ILE A 140 39.01 45.41 24.10
N ILE A 141 38.50 46.15 25.09
CA ILE A 141 37.33 47.02 24.95
C ILE A 141 37.51 48.01 23.80
N THR A 142 38.67 48.65 23.71
CA THR A 142 38.94 49.64 22.67
C THR A 142 38.94 49.00 21.27
N LEU A 143 39.48 47.79 21.17
CA LEU A 143 39.54 47.02 19.93
C LEU A 143 38.16 46.53 19.47
N ASP A 144 37.34 46.10 20.43
CA ASP A 144 36.05 45.47 20.20
C ASP A 144 34.88 46.47 20.10
N SER A 145 34.98 47.64 20.73
CA SER A 145 33.92 48.67 20.73
C SER A 145 33.37 49.08 19.35
N PRO A 146 34.12 49.07 18.23
CA PRO A 146 33.53 49.36 16.92
C PRO A 146 32.43 48.37 16.51
N MET A 147 32.41 47.15 17.08
CA MET A 147 31.34 46.17 16.85
C MET A 147 29.97 46.69 17.30
N ASP A 148 29.88 47.58 18.29
CA ASP A 148 28.60 48.22 18.69
C ASP A 148 27.93 48.97 17.54
N LYS A 149 28.73 49.55 16.65
CA LYS A 149 28.21 50.24 15.46
C LYS A 149 27.88 49.28 14.34
N ILE A 150 28.45 48.08 14.34
CA ILE A 150 28.25 47.08 13.27
C ILE A 150 27.05 46.19 13.59
N TYR A 151 26.90 45.76 14.85
CA TYR A 151 25.87 44.82 15.28
C TYR A 151 24.45 45.19 14.80
N PRO A 152 23.96 46.44 14.94
CA PRO A 152 22.63 46.81 14.46
C PRO A 152 22.41 46.62 12.95
N TYR A 153 23.48 46.64 12.14
CA TYR A 153 23.39 46.47 10.68
C TYR A 153 23.47 45.02 10.22
N ILE A 154 24.07 44.14 11.03
CA ILE A 154 24.24 42.72 10.70
C ILE A 154 23.29 41.80 11.48
N TYR A 155 22.65 42.32 12.53
CA TYR A 155 21.63 41.62 13.29
C TYR A 155 20.36 41.39 12.47
N SER A 156 19.79 40.20 12.61
CA SER A 156 18.45 39.83 12.13
C SER A 156 17.59 39.50 13.34
N SER A 157 16.31 39.86 13.29
CA SER A 157 15.33 39.46 14.32
C SER A 157 15.06 37.95 14.34
N ASP A 158 15.59 37.19 13.38
CA ASP A 158 15.60 35.71 13.44
C ASP A 158 16.59 35.17 14.49
N TYR A 159 17.55 35.99 14.94
CA TYR A 159 18.46 35.63 16.03
C TYR A 159 17.89 36.04 17.37
N LEU A 160 18.20 35.26 18.39
CA LEU A 160 18.03 35.72 19.77
C LEU A 160 19.09 36.77 20.10
N ARG A 161 20.35 36.47 19.77
CA ARG A 161 21.51 37.30 20.10
C ARG A 161 22.68 36.99 19.17
N ILE A 162 23.54 37.99 18.98
CA ILE A 162 24.88 37.85 18.41
C ILE A 162 25.89 38.32 19.44
N TYR A 163 27.02 37.63 19.56
CA TYR A 163 27.95 37.93 20.64
C TYR A 163 29.35 37.38 20.39
N GLN A 164 30.29 37.95 21.11
CA GLN A 164 31.70 37.61 21.11
C GLN A 164 32.16 37.43 22.54
N GLY A 165 32.92 36.37 22.80
CA GLY A 165 33.60 36.19 24.07
C GLY A 165 35.08 35.98 23.87
N PHE A 166 35.87 36.50 24.80
CA PHE A 166 37.32 36.49 24.75
C PHE A 166 37.87 35.65 25.89
N GLU A 167 38.94 34.90 25.63
CA GLU A 167 39.56 34.04 26.64
C GLU A 167 40.09 34.87 27.81
N TYR A 168 40.71 35.99 27.44
CA TYR A 168 41.34 36.88 28.40
C TYR A 168 40.29 37.66 29.20
N LEU A 169 40.34 37.53 30.52
CA LEU A 169 39.42 38.16 31.48
C LEU A 169 37.93 37.84 31.24
N GLU A 170 37.62 36.81 30.44
CA GLU A 170 36.26 36.36 30.20
C GLU A 170 35.31 37.48 29.77
N TYR A 171 35.86 38.44 29.02
CA TYR A 171 35.11 39.57 28.48
C TYR A 171 34.13 39.08 27.41
N VAL A 172 32.89 39.54 27.50
CA VAL A 172 31.84 39.21 26.53
C VAL A 172 31.13 40.46 26.08
N HIS A 173 30.92 40.58 24.77
CA HIS A 173 30.17 41.64 24.13
C HIS A 173 29.03 41.03 23.32
N TYR A 174 27.80 41.48 23.56
CA TYR A 174 26.61 40.87 22.99
C TYR A 174 25.57 41.91 22.57
N TYR A 175 24.78 41.56 21.56
CA TYR A 175 23.73 42.39 20.99
C TYR A 175 22.47 41.57 20.67
N PRO A 176 21.26 42.07 20.96
CA PRO A 176 20.96 43.36 21.62
C PRO A 176 21.46 43.38 23.08
N GLY A 177 21.79 44.58 23.57
CA GLY A 177 22.25 44.77 24.93
C GLY A 177 21.17 44.39 25.93
N CYS A 178 21.52 43.60 26.95
CA CYS A 178 20.62 43.21 28.03
C CYS A 178 21.40 42.98 29.32
N GLN A 179 20.71 42.88 30.46
CA GLN A 179 21.38 42.62 31.73
C GLN A 179 21.87 41.16 31.79
N MET A 180 23.13 40.95 32.18
CA MET A 180 23.64 39.62 32.51
C MET A 180 23.20 39.24 33.95
N PRO A 181 22.41 38.18 34.13
CA PRO A 181 21.78 37.89 35.42
C PRO A 181 22.74 37.32 36.49
N ILE A 182 23.94 36.87 36.09
CA ILE A 182 24.80 36.01 36.91
C ILE A 182 26.23 36.56 36.94
N SER A 183 26.75 36.80 38.15
CA SER A 183 28.10 37.36 38.37
C SER A 183 29.23 36.35 38.13
N ASP A 184 28.95 35.04 38.18
CA ASP A 184 29.89 33.95 37.88
C ASP A 184 29.72 33.38 36.47
N TYR A 185 29.08 34.13 35.56
CA TYR A 185 29.04 33.75 34.15
C TYR A 185 30.46 33.67 33.58
N SER A 186 30.74 32.57 32.90
CA SER A 186 31.99 32.34 32.20
C SER A 186 31.69 31.86 30.78
N PRO A 187 32.16 32.54 29.72
CA PRO A 187 32.00 32.06 28.36
C PRO A 187 32.76 30.74 28.14
N LEU A 188 33.87 30.51 28.86
CA LEU A 188 34.79 29.38 28.62
C LEU A 188 34.15 28.00 28.82
N VAL A 189 33.11 27.92 29.65
CA VAL A 189 32.40 26.68 29.97
C VAL A 189 31.08 26.53 29.20
N ARG A 190 30.79 27.45 28.26
CA ARG A 190 29.56 27.41 27.45
C ARG A 190 29.80 26.67 26.14
N GLU A 191 28.78 25.93 25.73
CA GLU A 191 28.73 25.06 24.56
C GLU A 191 29.28 25.76 23.32
N TRP A 192 28.81 26.97 23.05
CA TRP A 192 29.24 27.77 21.90
C TRP A 192 30.74 28.09 21.91
N TYR A 193 31.35 28.28 23.07
CA TYR A 193 32.74 28.69 23.19
C TYR A 193 33.68 27.50 23.17
N TYR A 194 33.47 26.52 24.06
CA TYR A 194 34.41 25.40 24.18
C TYR A 194 34.35 24.47 22.96
N GLU A 195 33.18 24.32 22.32
CA GLU A 195 33.08 23.52 21.09
C GLU A 195 33.79 24.22 19.93
N ALA A 196 33.62 25.54 19.79
CA ALA A 196 34.35 26.30 18.78
C ALA A 196 35.86 26.23 19.02
N ALA A 197 36.31 26.43 20.26
CA ALA A 197 37.72 26.33 20.64
C ALA A 197 38.32 24.93 20.34
N GLY A 198 37.54 23.87 20.53
CA GLY A 198 37.93 22.49 20.20
C GLY A 198 38.09 22.22 18.70
N ASP A 199 37.40 22.99 17.86
CA ASP A 199 37.37 22.86 16.40
C ASP A 199 37.92 24.13 15.70
N PHE A 200 39.10 24.56 16.12
CA PHE A 200 39.76 25.81 15.67
C PHE A 200 39.66 26.05 14.15
N GLY A 201 39.17 27.23 13.78
CA GLY A 201 39.00 27.68 12.41
C GLY A 201 37.76 27.16 11.69
N LYS A 202 37.00 26.22 12.28
CA LYS A 202 35.70 25.76 11.76
C LYS A 202 34.55 26.53 12.39
N THR A 203 33.41 26.49 11.71
CA THR A 203 32.14 26.91 12.29
C THR A 203 31.45 25.68 12.82
N ILE A 204 31.02 25.72 14.06
CA ILE A 204 30.29 24.63 14.72
C ILE A 204 28.83 25.03 14.90
N ILE A 205 27.96 24.03 15.02
CA ILE A 205 26.59 24.18 15.47
C ILE A 205 26.46 23.34 16.73
N THR A 206 26.14 23.97 17.86
CA THR A 206 26.05 23.26 19.15
C THR A 206 24.85 22.33 19.18
N GLU A 207 24.86 21.39 20.12
CA GLU A 207 23.60 20.79 20.56
C GLU A 207 22.72 21.84 21.27
N PRO A 208 21.41 21.59 21.39
CA PRO A 208 20.53 22.48 22.13
C PRO A 208 20.93 22.60 23.60
N TYR A 209 21.01 23.83 24.10
CA TYR A 209 21.27 24.14 25.50
C TYR A 209 20.42 25.35 25.95
N LYS A 210 20.32 25.57 27.27
CA LYS A 210 19.58 26.72 27.80
C LYS A 210 20.44 27.98 27.74
N ASP A 211 19.92 29.02 27.10
CA ASP A 211 20.50 30.36 27.16
C ASP A 211 20.53 30.86 28.61
N ILE A 212 21.61 31.54 28.98
CA ILE A 212 21.82 31.97 30.37
C ILE A 212 20.95 33.18 30.74
N ILE A 213 20.56 33.98 29.75
CA ILE A 213 19.81 35.22 29.95
C ILE A 213 18.31 34.93 29.92
N THR A 214 17.80 34.29 28.86
CA THR A 214 16.36 34.04 28.68
C THR A 214 15.88 32.72 29.28
N SER A 215 16.79 31.79 29.59
CA SER A 215 16.44 30.39 29.88
C SER A 215 15.72 29.65 28.74
N GLU A 216 15.68 30.22 27.53
CA GLU A 216 15.15 29.53 26.34
C GLU A 216 16.14 28.48 25.83
N TRP A 217 15.62 27.44 25.18
CA TRP A 217 16.44 26.47 24.46
C TRP A 217 16.93 27.07 23.14
N VAL A 218 18.25 27.10 22.97
CA VAL A 218 18.91 27.64 21.78
C VAL A 218 19.86 26.63 21.18
N ILE A 219 20.12 26.77 19.89
CA ILE A 219 21.35 26.29 19.26
C ILE A 219 22.23 27.50 18.94
N SER A 220 23.54 27.35 19.09
CA SER A 220 24.49 28.40 18.72
C SER A 220 25.28 27.99 17.50
N ILE A 221 25.53 28.97 16.63
CA ILE A 221 26.44 28.81 15.52
C ILE A 221 27.66 29.66 15.81
N SER A 222 28.77 28.98 16.10
CA SER A 222 29.97 29.63 16.64
C SER A 222 31.21 29.37 15.80
N THR A 223 32.11 30.35 15.76
CA THR A 223 33.40 30.28 15.08
C THR A 223 34.47 30.91 15.96
N THR A 224 35.67 30.31 15.97
CA THR A 224 36.82 30.88 16.66
C THR A 224 37.32 32.17 16.01
N MET A 225 37.66 33.15 16.84
CA MET A 225 38.37 34.38 16.48
C MET A 225 39.89 34.17 16.72
N PRO A 226 40.74 34.32 15.70
CA PRO A 226 42.19 34.17 15.87
C PRO A 226 42.80 35.32 16.67
N ASN A 227 43.85 35.02 17.45
CA ASN A 227 44.53 35.97 18.35
C ASN A 227 45.61 36.85 17.66
N ASP A 228 45.97 36.57 16.39
CA ASP A 228 47.03 37.26 15.65
C ASP A 228 46.75 37.31 14.14
N THR A 229 47.38 38.27 13.45
CA THR A 229 47.36 38.48 11.98
C THR A 229 47.80 37.25 11.18
N ASN A 230 48.55 36.33 11.79
CA ASN A 230 49.04 35.10 11.15
C ASN A 230 48.14 33.86 11.35
N ASN A 231 46.96 33.99 11.98
CA ASN A 231 46.08 32.87 12.39
C ASN A 231 46.73 31.86 13.36
N ILE A 232 47.74 32.27 14.14
CA ILE A 232 48.42 31.39 15.09
C ILE A 232 47.91 31.75 16.50
N GLY A 233 46.91 31.00 16.96
CA GLY A 233 46.31 31.16 18.29
C GLY A 233 44.85 31.56 18.27
N TYR A 234 44.13 31.24 19.35
CA TYR A 234 42.72 31.52 19.60
C TYR A 234 42.60 32.66 20.62
N GLY A 235 41.81 33.69 20.32
CA GLY A 235 41.59 34.84 21.23
C GLY A 235 40.19 34.90 21.83
N GLY A 236 39.27 34.15 21.26
CA GLY A 236 37.86 34.18 21.62
C GLY A 236 37.00 33.49 20.57
N ALA A 237 35.69 33.45 20.79
CA ALA A 237 34.73 32.94 19.82
C ALA A 237 33.63 33.96 19.58
N VAL A 238 33.11 33.96 18.36
CA VAL A 238 31.89 34.67 17.99
C VAL A 238 30.77 33.66 17.80
N ALA A 239 29.54 34.03 18.15
CA ALA A 239 28.39 33.18 17.96
C ALA A 239 27.11 33.97 17.70
N CYS A 240 26.13 33.28 17.15
CA CYS A 240 24.75 33.71 17.13
C CYS A 240 23.84 32.61 17.68
N ASP A 241 22.80 33.01 18.40
CA ASP A 241 21.82 32.10 18.99
C ASP A 241 20.53 32.08 18.18
N ILE A 242 20.01 30.88 17.99
CA ILE A 242 18.72 30.62 17.36
C ILE A 242 17.88 29.84 18.35
N THR A 243 16.72 30.37 18.68
CA THR A 243 15.81 29.69 19.61
C THR A 243 15.15 28.48 18.94
N LEU A 244 14.92 27.41 19.69
CA LEU A 244 14.12 26.30 19.17
C LEU A 244 12.68 26.73 18.88
N SER A 245 12.17 27.75 19.57
CA SER A 245 10.84 28.32 19.34
C SER A 245 10.70 28.99 17.97
N THR A 246 11.79 29.56 17.41
CA THR A 246 11.81 30.13 16.05
C THR A 246 12.08 29.08 14.99
N LEU A 247 12.94 28.09 15.28
CA LEU A 247 13.31 27.04 14.34
C LEU A 247 12.21 25.99 14.15
N TYR A 248 11.53 25.58 15.24
CA TYR A 248 10.53 24.49 15.22
C TYR A 248 9.37 24.75 14.24
N PRO A 249 8.67 25.90 14.25
CA PRO A 249 7.54 26.14 13.34
C PRO A 249 7.93 26.14 11.86
N LYS A 250 9.16 26.59 11.54
CA LYS A 250 9.70 26.56 10.17
C LYS A 250 9.81 25.10 9.66
N ILE A 251 10.13 24.17 10.55
CA ILE A 251 10.32 22.75 10.24
C ILE A 251 8.98 22.00 10.24
N SER A 252 8.19 22.13 11.30
CA SER A 252 7.01 21.30 11.61
C SER A 252 5.73 21.69 10.85
N SER A 253 5.77 22.73 10.02
CA SER A 253 4.60 23.29 9.31
C SER A 253 3.98 22.39 8.22
N VAL A 254 4.50 21.17 8.01
CA VAL A 254 3.97 20.24 6.99
C VAL A 254 3.24 19.08 7.64
N GLN A 255 1.94 19.00 7.33
CA GLN A 255 1.13 17.85 7.68
C GLN A 255 1.50 16.67 6.78
N ILE A 256 2.02 15.60 7.39
CA ILE A 256 2.28 14.31 6.73
C ILE A 256 1.08 13.41 7.01
N GLN A 257 0.21 13.23 6.03
CA GLN A 257 -1.01 12.44 6.18
C GLN A 257 -1.81 12.85 7.45
N LYS A 258 -2.35 11.93 8.25
CA LYS A 258 -3.06 12.27 9.49
C LYS A 258 -2.19 12.12 10.74
N THR A 259 -1.31 11.12 10.75
CA THR A 259 -0.52 10.73 11.93
C THR A 259 0.95 11.10 11.81
N GLY A 260 1.40 11.53 10.63
CA GLY A 260 2.82 11.73 10.39
C GLY A 260 3.37 13.00 11.02
N PHE A 261 4.63 12.93 11.41
CA PHE A 261 5.36 14.00 12.09
C PHE A 261 6.83 14.03 11.65
N ILE A 262 7.52 15.12 12.00
CA ILE A 262 8.92 15.35 11.65
C ILE A 262 9.74 15.48 12.93
N LEU A 263 10.82 14.72 13.03
CA LEU A 263 11.86 14.90 14.02
C LEU A 263 13.09 15.55 13.38
N LEU A 264 13.61 16.60 14.00
CA LEU A 264 14.94 17.11 13.77
C LEU A 264 15.79 16.68 14.95
N VAL A 265 16.93 16.05 14.67
CA VAL A 265 17.80 15.47 15.69
C VAL A 265 19.25 15.90 15.42
N SER A 266 19.99 16.34 16.44
CA SER A 266 21.41 16.65 16.32
C SER A 266 22.24 15.41 15.98
N ALA A 267 23.47 15.58 15.51
CA ALA A 267 24.38 14.47 15.25
C ALA A 267 24.71 13.62 16.50
N GLY A 268 24.65 14.22 17.70
CA GLY A 268 24.79 13.53 18.98
C GLY A 268 23.49 12.88 19.48
N GLY A 269 22.38 13.05 18.76
CA GLY A 269 21.11 12.39 19.08
C GLY A 269 20.13 13.24 19.90
N MET A 270 20.40 14.52 20.15
CA MET A 270 19.44 15.39 20.85
C MET A 270 18.23 15.69 19.96
N ILE A 271 17.01 15.56 20.46
CA ILE A 271 15.79 15.88 19.70
C ILE A 271 15.50 17.39 19.80
N LEU A 272 15.41 18.05 18.64
CA LEU A 272 15.06 19.47 18.49
C LEU A 272 13.57 19.67 18.18
N SER A 273 12.93 18.70 17.54
CA SER A 273 11.49 18.71 17.27
C SER A 273 10.87 17.36 17.56
N MET A 274 9.76 17.33 18.29
CA MET A 274 9.14 16.09 18.75
C MET A 274 7.60 16.19 18.70
N PRO A 275 6.87 15.10 18.35
CA PRO A 275 5.42 15.09 18.42
C PRO A 275 4.93 15.25 19.86
N ASP A 276 3.71 15.79 20.02
CA ASP A 276 3.10 16.00 21.34
C ASP A 276 2.94 14.70 22.14
N SER A 277 2.77 13.55 21.46
CA SER A 277 2.62 12.24 22.09
C SER A 277 3.88 11.76 22.83
N TRP A 278 5.05 12.26 22.47
CA TRP A 278 6.32 11.90 23.12
C TRP A 278 6.78 12.97 24.12
N LYS A 279 6.06 14.10 24.24
CA LYS A 279 6.45 15.19 25.13
C LYS A 279 6.37 14.73 26.59
N PRO A 280 7.46 14.88 27.37
CA PRO A 280 7.44 14.55 28.78
C PRO A 280 6.48 15.51 29.49
N ILE A 281 5.89 15.02 30.59
CA ILE A 281 5.03 15.84 31.45
C ILE A 281 5.84 16.99 32.09
N ILE A 282 7.14 16.79 32.27
CA ILE A 282 8.09 17.79 32.79
C ILE A 282 8.82 18.42 31.59
N THR A 283 8.54 19.70 31.33
CA THR A 283 8.93 20.47 30.14
C THR A 283 10.42 20.85 30.06
N GLU A 284 11.25 20.41 30.99
CA GLU A 284 12.65 20.84 31.12
C GLU A 284 13.69 19.87 30.53
N LEU A 285 13.28 18.70 30.03
CA LEU A 285 14.21 17.70 29.52
C LEU A 285 14.52 17.90 28.04
N THR A 286 15.81 17.99 27.73
CA THR A 286 16.32 17.61 26.41
C THR A 286 16.36 16.11 26.30
N ILE A 287 15.58 15.57 25.36
CA ILE A 287 15.46 14.13 25.14
C ILE A 287 16.43 13.71 24.05
N ARG A 288 17.19 12.64 24.32
CA ARG A 288 17.98 11.95 23.29
C ARG A 288 17.05 11.02 22.51
N ILE A 289 17.29 10.86 21.22
CA ILE A 289 16.55 9.92 20.38
C ILE A 289 16.68 8.48 20.88
N PHE A 290 17.75 8.13 21.58
CA PHE A 290 17.96 6.81 22.18
C PHE A 290 17.54 6.74 23.66
N ASP A 291 16.72 7.71 24.12
CA ASP A 291 16.05 7.60 25.39
C ASP A 291 14.81 6.70 25.23
N GLU A 292 14.98 5.43 25.58
CA GLU A 292 13.97 4.38 25.42
C GLU A 292 12.67 4.70 26.17
N GLU A 293 12.73 5.48 27.27
CA GLU A 293 11.56 5.85 28.06
C GLU A 293 10.60 6.78 27.29
N TYR A 294 11.13 7.57 26.36
CA TYR A 294 10.34 8.56 25.61
C TYR A 294 10.15 8.23 24.13
N THR A 295 11.10 7.52 23.53
CA THR A 295 11.09 7.26 22.07
C THR A 295 10.87 5.80 21.71
N GLY A 296 11.24 4.87 22.59
CA GLY A 296 11.29 3.43 22.31
C GLY A 296 12.50 2.99 21.47
N ILE A 297 13.40 3.91 21.12
CA ILE A 297 14.62 3.62 20.34
C ILE A 297 15.78 3.41 21.30
N THR A 298 16.53 2.32 21.10
CA THR A 298 17.73 1.99 21.89
C THR A 298 18.98 2.69 21.36
N GLU A 299 20.06 2.76 22.14
CA GLU A 299 21.34 3.33 21.67
C GLU A 299 21.95 2.52 20.50
N ASP A 300 21.82 1.20 20.52
CA ASP A 300 22.25 0.32 19.43
C ASP A 300 21.45 0.59 18.14
N GLU A 301 20.13 0.75 18.27
CA GLU A 301 19.26 1.10 17.14
C GLU A 301 19.57 2.50 16.60
N TRP A 302 19.83 3.46 17.47
CA TRP A 302 20.29 4.79 17.08
C TRP A 302 21.59 4.73 16.26
N ASN A 303 22.58 3.94 16.70
CA ASN A 303 23.82 3.76 15.96
C ASN A 303 23.60 3.14 14.57
N ILE A 304 22.59 2.29 14.40
CA ILE A 304 22.18 1.79 13.08
C ILE A 304 21.55 2.92 12.27
N ILE A 305 20.54 3.61 12.81
CA ILE A 305 19.79 4.68 12.13
C ILE A 305 20.75 5.79 11.66
N LYS A 306 21.63 6.26 12.54
CA LYS A 306 22.62 7.32 12.26
C LYS A 306 23.49 7.00 11.04
N ASN A 307 23.84 5.73 10.84
CA ASN A 307 24.72 5.28 9.75
C ASN A 307 23.96 4.85 8.48
N LEU A 308 22.63 4.86 8.48
CA LEU A 308 21.85 4.60 7.27
C LEU A 308 22.14 5.68 6.21
N THR A 309 22.06 5.30 4.93
CA THR A 309 22.16 6.27 3.84
C THR A 309 21.00 7.25 3.87
N SER A 310 21.24 8.53 3.55
CA SER A 310 20.16 9.52 3.39
C SER A 310 19.08 9.01 2.43
N GLY A 311 17.81 9.16 2.81
CA GLY A 311 16.63 8.66 2.11
C GLY A 311 16.20 7.23 2.48
N SER A 312 16.95 6.54 3.36
CA SER A 312 16.62 5.17 3.75
C SER A 312 15.41 5.10 4.67
N ARG A 313 14.65 4.01 4.53
CA ARG A 313 13.58 3.63 5.45
C ARG A 313 14.15 2.88 6.65
N HIS A 314 13.61 3.17 7.82
CA HIS A 314 13.75 2.39 9.05
C HIS A 314 12.38 2.23 9.71
N ASP A 315 12.09 1.08 10.29
CA ASP A 315 10.84 0.83 10.99
C ASP A 315 11.16 0.52 12.45
N PHE A 316 10.44 1.14 13.38
CA PHE A 316 10.60 0.92 14.82
C PHE A 316 9.24 0.94 15.52
N VAL A 317 9.22 0.58 16.80
CA VAL A 317 8.03 0.64 17.65
C VAL A 317 8.25 1.71 18.70
N ASP A 318 7.34 2.67 18.77
CA ASP A 318 7.44 3.76 19.76
C ASP A 318 7.04 3.31 21.18
N ILE A 319 7.19 4.21 22.15
CA ILE A 319 6.81 3.96 23.56
C ILE A 319 5.35 3.54 23.77
N ASN A 320 4.46 3.88 22.84
CA ASN A 320 3.04 3.56 22.91
C ASN A 320 2.72 2.19 22.27
N GLY A 321 3.73 1.47 21.78
CA GLY A 321 3.57 0.23 21.04
C GLY A 321 3.12 0.45 19.59
N THR A 322 3.29 1.66 19.05
CA THR A 322 2.87 2.02 17.70
C THR A 322 3.98 1.71 16.71
N GLU A 323 3.68 0.95 15.65
CA GLU A 323 4.64 0.72 14.56
C GLU A 323 4.79 1.99 13.69
N ILE A 324 6.00 2.54 13.65
CA ILE A 324 6.34 3.76 12.91
C ILE A 324 7.25 3.42 11.74
N ILE A 325 6.92 3.98 10.57
CA ILE A 325 7.81 4.02 9.41
C ILE A 325 8.53 5.36 9.42
N MET A 326 9.86 5.32 9.37
CA MET A 326 10.73 6.50 9.37
C MET A 326 11.52 6.57 8.06
N ILE A 327 11.59 7.76 7.45
CA ILE A 327 12.57 8.07 6.40
C ILE A 327 13.61 9.02 6.98
N LYS A 328 14.88 8.61 6.97
CA LYS A 328 16.03 9.45 7.37
C LYS A 328 16.45 10.36 6.22
N GLN A 329 16.78 11.60 6.52
CA GLN A 329 17.58 12.47 5.66
C GLN A 329 18.72 13.10 6.44
N ASP A 330 19.88 13.17 5.82
CA ASP A 330 21.06 13.84 6.35
C ASP A 330 20.94 15.36 6.11
N ILE A 331 21.34 16.15 7.09
CA ILE A 331 21.44 17.61 6.98
C ILE A 331 22.92 17.98 7.11
N SER A 332 23.48 18.49 6.02
CA SER A 332 24.88 18.92 5.94
C SER A 332 24.95 20.34 5.37
N PRO A 333 24.80 21.38 6.23
CA PRO A 333 24.93 22.77 5.82
C PRO A 333 26.32 22.99 5.20
N LYS A 334 26.38 23.59 4.01
CA LYS A 334 27.64 23.70 3.26
C LYS A 334 28.50 24.82 3.82
N THR A 335 29.45 24.49 4.69
CA THR A 335 30.63 25.32 5.03
C THR A 335 31.62 24.49 5.89
N ASN A 336 32.68 23.97 5.27
CA ASN A 336 33.83 23.26 5.88
C ASN A 336 33.57 22.02 6.78
N LEU A 337 32.32 21.65 7.06
CA LEU A 337 31.96 20.41 7.73
C LEU A 337 31.61 19.36 6.66
N ASN A 338 32.41 18.29 6.58
CA ASN A 338 32.12 17.15 5.69
C ASN A 338 31.06 16.19 6.28
N ASP A 339 30.64 16.44 7.52
CA ASP A 339 29.77 15.57 8.28
C ASP A 339 28.35 16.16 8.42
N SER A 340 27.37 15.30 8.64
CA SER A 340 26.00 15.71 8.94
C SER A 340 25.94 16.31 10.34
N THR A 341 25.40 17.53 10.44
CA THR A 341 25.21 18.20 11.74
C THR A 341 23.91 17.77 12.40
N HIS A 342 22.91 17.43 11.59
CA HIS A 342 21.59 17.01 12.02
C HIS A 342 21.04 15.91 11.12
N PHE A 343 20.01 15.24 11.59
CA PHE A 343 19.21 14.29 10.86
C PHE A 343 17.74 14.68 10.92
N LEU A 344 17.06 14.56 9.78
CA LEU A 344 15.64 14.76 9.65
C LEU A 344 14.95 13.40 9.51
N PHE A 345 13.97 13.14 10.36
CA PHE A 345 13.17 11.91 10.32
C PHE A 345 11.72 12.24 9.98
N LEU A 346 11.24 11.73 8.85
CA LEU A 346 9.84 11.80 8.47
C LEU A 346 9.18 10.51 8.91
N CYS A 347 8.28 10.63 9.88
CA CYS A 347 7.65 9.50 10.55
C CYS A 347 6.17 9.42 10.17
N ILE A 348 5.65 8.21 10.02
CA ILE A 348 4.21 7.94 9.86
C ILE A 348 3.84 6.63 10.55
N GLU A 349 2.65 6.56 11.12
CA GLU A 349 2.13 5.30 11.64
C GLU A 349 1.84 4.31 10.52
N LYS A 350 2.30 3.07 10.69
CA LYS A 350 2.06 1.99 9.73
C LYS A 350 0.59 1.57 9.66
N SER A 351 -0.18 1.78 10.74
CA SER A 351 -1.62 1.59 10.80
C SER A 351 -2.38 2.41 9.75
N GLU A 352 -1.95 3.65 9.50
CA GLU A 352 -2.60 4.56 8.54
C GLU A 352 -2.44 4.08 7.08
N LEU A 353 -1.31 3.44 6.77
CA LEU A 353 -1.11 2.74 5.50
C LEU A 353 -2.10 1.57 5.38
N LEU A 354 -2.24 0.76 6.44
CA LEU A 354 -3.16 -0.38 6.45
C LEU A 354 -4.62 0.05 6.30
N ASP A 355 -5.04 1.14 6.93
CA ASP A 355 -6.39 1.71 6.78
C ASP A 355 -6.70 2.11 5.34
N SER A 356 -5.72 2.74 4.67
CA SER A 356 -5.84 3.15 3.27
C SER A 356 -5.95 1.94 2.35
N ILE A 357 -5.18 0.90 2.63
CA ILE A 357 -5.23 -0.39 1.95
C ILE A 357 -6.60 -1.07 2.19
N ASP A 358 -7.07 -1.13 3.42
CA ASP A 358 -8.29 -1.84 3.79
C ASP A 358 -9.55 -1.16 3.25
N LYS A 359 -9.58 0.18 3.20
CA LYS A 359 -10.62 0.92 2.50
C LYS A 359 -10.66 0.55 1.02
N THR A 360 -9.49 0.50 0.38
CA THR A 360 -9.36 0.08 -1.03
C THR A 360 -9.83 -1.36 -1.23
N LYS A 361 -9.47 -2.28 -0.32
CA LYS A 361 -9.95 -3.67 -0.33
C LYS A 361 -11.47 -3.74 -0.23
N SER A 362 -12.07 -2.99 0.69
CA SER A 362 -13.52 -2.93 0.88
C SER A 362 -14.22 -2.46 -0.40
N ASP A 363 -13.74 -1.39 -1.02
CA ASP A 363 -14.39 -0.80 -2.19
C ASP A 363 -14.27 -1.71 -3.42
N PHE A 364 -13.11 -2.35 -3.62
CA PHE A 364 -12.96 -3.40 -4.63
C PHE A 364 -13.87 -4.59 -4.38
N SER A 365 -13.97 -5.08 -3.13
CA SER A 365 -14.84 -6.20 -2.76
C SER A 365 -16.32 -5.90 -3.04
N LYS A 366 -16.78 -4.65 -2.80
CA LYS A 366 -18.14 -4.23 -3.14
C LYS A 366 -18.40 -4.22 -4.65
N ILE A 367 -17.49 -3.65 -5.44
CA ILE A 367 -17.60 -3.61 -6.92
C ILE A 367 -17.64 -5.04 -7.47
N TYR A 368 -16.72 -5.85 -6.99
CA TYR A 368 -16.59 -7.26 -7.32
C TYR A 368 -17.87 -8.06 -7.06
N THR A 369 -18.44 -7.93 -5.87
CA THR A 369 -19.65 -8.65 -5.48
C THR A 369 -20.83 -8.26 -6.38
N LYS A 370 -20.91 -6.98 -6.78
CA LYS A 370 -21.90 -6.51 -7.75
C LYS A 370 -21.69 -7.14 -9.12
N LEU A 371 -20.47 -7.19 -9.64
CA LEU A 371 -20.15 -7.82 -10.92
C LEU A 371 -20.51 -9.30 -10.94
N PHE A 372 -20.19 -10.04 -9.87
CA PHE A 372 -20.57 -11.44 -9.74
C PHE A 372 -22.09 -11.63 -9.74
N LEU A 373 -22.84 -10.80 -9.00
CA LEU A 373 -24.31 -10.86 -9.00
C LEU A 373 -24.92 -10.56 -10.37
N ILE A 374 -24.33 -9.63 -11.15
CA ILE A 374 -24.74 -9.35 -12.53
C ILE A 374 -24.50 -10.59 -13.41
N ALA A 375 -23.30 -11.17 -13.36
CA ALA A 375 -22.95 -12.37 -14.12
C ALA A 375 -23.86 -13.56 -13.77
N LEU A 376 -24.14 -13.74 -12.47
CA LEU A 376 -25.08 -14.75 -11.98
C LEU A 376 -26.50 -14.52 -12.49
N SER A 377 -26.96 -13.28 -12.51
CA SER A 377 -28.29 -12.91 -13.02
C SER A 377 -28.40 -13.19 -14.52
N VAL A 378 -27.38 -12.85 -15.30
CA VAL A 378 -27.32 -13.16 -16.73
C VAL A 378 -27.31 -14.68 -16.95
N ALA A 379 -26.50 -15.43 -16.20
CA ALA A 379 -26.46 -16.88 -16.29
C ALA A 379 -27.82 -17.52 -15.94
N ALA A 380 -28.51 -17.01 -14.93
CA ALA A 380 -29.86 -17.45 -14.55
C ALA A 380 -30.88 -17.15 -15.66
N ILE A 381 -30.85 -15.96 -16.26
CA ILE A 381 -31.73 -15.59 -17.38
C ILE A 381 -31.49 -16.51 -18.58
N VAL A 382 -30.22 -16.73 -18.96
CA VAL A 382 -29.86 -17.65 -20.05
C VAL A 382 -30.35 -19.06 -19.75
N LEU A 383 -30.15 -19.54 -18.52
CA LEU A 383 -30.63 -20.86 -18.09
C LEU A 383 -32.16 -20.96 -18.20
N ILE A 384 -32.91 -19.94 -17.76
CA ILE A 384 -34.37 -19.88 -17.88
C ILE A 384 -34.79 -19.93 -19.35
N VAL A 385 -34.17 -19.13 -20.23
CA VAL A 385 -34.46 -19.11 -21.67
C VAL A 385 -34.18 -20.49 -22.30
N VAL A 386 -33.06 -21.12 -21.96
CA VAL A 386 -32.70 -22.46 -22.44
C VAL A 386 -33.69 -23.51 -21.94
N ILE A 387 -34.11 -23.46 -20.67
CA ILE A 387 -35.13 -24.37 -20.11
C ILE A 387 -36.46 -24.20 -20.86
N ILE A 388 -36.89 -22.96 -21.12
CA ILE A 388 -38.11 -22.66 -21.89
C ILE A 388 -37.99 -23.24 -23.32
N MET A 389 -36.86 -23.02 -23.99
CA MET A 389 -36.60 -23.53 -25.33
C MET A 389 -36.62 -25.07 -25.36
N ILE A 390 -35.96 -25.72 -24.40
CA ILE A 390 -35.97 -27.19 -24.24
C ILE A 390 -37.40 -27.66 -24.06
N TYR A 391 -38.20 -27.02 -23.19
CA TYR A 391 -39.59 -27.40 -22.96
C TYR A 391 -40.42 -27.34 -24.25
N PHE A 392 -40.32 -26.27 -25.03
CA PHE A 392 -41.04 -26.16 -26.30
C PHE A 392 -40.62 -27.21 -27.32
N VAL A 393 -39.31 -27.38 -27.55
CA VAL A 393 -38.77 -28.33 -28.54
C VAL A 393 -39.13 -29.77 -28.14
N THR A 394 -38.89 -30.15 -26.90
CA THR A 394 -39.19 -31.52 -26.41
C THR A 394 -40.68 -31.81 -26.33
N ARG A 395 -41.54 -30.81 -26.05
CA ARG A 395 -43.00 -30.99 -26.10
C ARG A 395 -43.44 -31.34 -27.51
N GLU A 396 -42.89 -30.68 -28.52
CA GLU A 396 -43.24 -30.91 -29.91
C GLU A 396 -42.70 -32.26 -30.42
N SER A 397 -41.40 -32.53 -30.22
CA SER A 397 -40.80 -33.83 -30.56
C SER A 397 -41.43 -34.98 -29.77
N GLY A 398 -41.81 -34.75 -28.51
CA GLY A 398 -42.48 -35.74 -27.66
C GLY A 398 -43.86 -36.14 -28.18
N LYS A 399 -44.66 -35.18 -28.69
CA LYS A 399 -45.92 -35.50 -29.38
C LYS A 399 -45.67 -36.38 -30.61
N GLN A 400 -44.64 -36.07 -31.39
CA GLN A 400 -44.30 -36.85 -32.58
C GLN A 400 -43.83 -38.26 -32.20
N LEU A 401 -42.95 -38.39 -31.20
CA LEU A 401 -42.51 -39.68 -30.66
C LEU A 401 -43.66 -40.50 -30.07
N LEU A 402 -44.66 -39.88 -29.44
CA LEU A 402 -45.86 -40.59 -28.97
C LEU A 402 -46.71 -41.12 -30.14
N LYS A 403 -46.79 -40.39 -31.28
CA LYS A 403 -47.43 -40.91 -32.49
C LYS A 403 -46.66 -42.12 -33.03
N VAL A 404 -45.34 -42.04 -33.05
CA VAL A 404 -44.45 -43.16 -33.42
C VAL A 404 -44.67 -44.34 -32.47
N GLU A 405 -44.64 -44.14 -31.15
CA GLU A 405 -44.88 -45.17 -30.14
C GLU A 405 -46.26 -45.82 -30.32
N LYS A 406 -47.33 -45.04 -30.52
CA LYS A 406 -48.67 -45.58 -30.78
C LYS A 406 -48.70 -46.41 -32.05
N LEU A 407 -48.01 -46.00 -33.10
CA LEU A 407 -47.90 -46.74 -34.36
C LEU A 407 -47.14 -48.06 -34.16
N PHE A 408 -46.00 -48.02 -33.46
CA PHE A 408 -45.26 -49.24 -33.10
C PHE A 408 -46.06 -50.15 -32.16
N ARG A 409 -46.77 -49.61 -31.16
CA ARG A 409 -47.65 -50.38 -30.27
C ARG A 409 -48.80 -51.01 -31.06
N LYS A 410 -49.34 -50.34 -32.08
CA LYS A 410 -50.32 -50.91 -33.01
C LYS A 410 -49.71 -52.04 -33.84
N ILE A 411 -48.51 -51.85 -34.38
CA ILE A 411 -47.76 -52.90 -35.10
C ILE A 411 -47.54 -54.11 -34.18
N ILE A 412 -47.01 -53.90 -32.98
CA ILE A 412 -46.71 -54.96 -32.00
C ILE A 412 -48.00 -55.67 -31.54
N ARG A 413 -49.08 -54.94 -31.24
CA ARG A 413 -50.38 -55.56 -30.90
C ARG A 413 -50.99 -56.32 -32.08
N GLN A 414 -50.75 -55.89 -33.32
CA GLN A 414 -51.26 -56.54 -34.53
C GLN A 414 -50.35 -57.66 -35.06
N CYS A 415 -49.16 -57.85 -34.50
CA CYS A 415 -48.29 -59.00 -34.79
C CYS A 415 -48.91 -60.37 -34.45
N LEU A 416 -50.13 -60.41 -33.90
CA LEU A 416 -50.85 -61.64 -33.55
C LEU A 416 -51.93 -62.08 -34.56
N PHE A 417 -52.21 -61.34 -35.66
CA PHE A 417 -53.27 -61.74 -36.61
C PHE A 417 -53.01 -61.44 -38.10
N ALA A 418 -53.71 -62.22 -38.94
CA ALA A 418 -53.51 -62.54 -40.37
C ALA A 418 -53.37 -61.43 -41.45
N LYS A 419 -53.33 -60.13 -41.12
CA LYS A 419 -53.06 -59.01 -42.07
C LYS A 419 -52.31 -57.87 -41.37
N MET A 420 -50.98 -57.86 -41.44
CA MET A 420 -50.08 -57.03 -40.61
C MET A 420 -50.04 -55.54 -41.00
N THR A 421 -50.36 -55.15 -42.24
CA THR A 421 -50.16 -53.76 -42.72
C THR A 421 -51.45 -52.99 -43.02
N LYS A 422 -52.62 -53.60 -42.76
CA LYS A 422 -53.92 -53.00 -43.08
C LYS A 422 -54.22 -51.82 -42.13
N GLY A 423 -54.32 -50.61 -42.69
CA GLY A 423 -54.67 -49.41 -41.94
C GLY A 423 -53.49 -48.73 -41.22
N ILE A 424 -52.24 -48.99 -41.66
CA ILE A 424 -51.05 -48.22 -41.26
C ILE A 424 -50.85 -47.09 -42.28
N TYR A 425 -51.08 -45.86 -41.81
CA TYR A 425 -50.96 -44.64 -42.62
C TYR A 425 -49.90 -43.72 -41.99
N PHE A 426 -48.92 -43.30 -42.79
CA PHE A 426 -47.87 -42.39 -42.37
C PHE A 426 -48.21 -40.91 -42.61
N ASN A 427 -49.33 -40.63 -43.29
CA ASN A 427 -49.69 -39.27 -43.72
C ASN A 427 -49.72 -38.27 -42.54
N LYS A 428 -50.32 -38.64 -41.40
CA LYS A 428 -50.32 -37.80 -40.16
C LYS A 428 -48.94 -37.61 -39.51
N LEU A 429 -48.00 -38.51 -39.77
CA LEU A 429 -46.60 -38.44 -39.31
C LEU A 429 -45.75 -37.62 -40.29
N ASP A 430 -46.01 -37.73 -41.59
CA ASP A 430 -45.35 -36.94 -42.64
C ASP A 430 -45.65 -35.45 -42.51
N GLU A 431 -46.92 -35.11 -42.26
CA GLU A 431 -47.38 -33.75 -41.97
C GLU A 431 -46.72 -33.13 -40.73
N ASN A 432 -46.12 -33.95 -39.85
CA ASN A 432 -45.45 -33.50 -38.62
C ASN A 432 -44.04 -34.12 -38.50
N SER A 433 -43.31 -34.18 -39.62
CA SER A 433 -42.02 -34.87 -39.69
C SER A 433 -40.80 -34.05 -39.27
N LYS A 434 -41.01 -32.73 -39.08
CA LYS A 434 -39.93 -31.76 -38.84
C LYS A 434 -39.11 -32.14 -37.60
N GLY A 435 -37.82 -32.44 -37.79
CA GLY A 435 -36.86 -32.83 -36.74
C GLY A 435 -36.70 -34.33 -36.49
N ILE A 436 -37.49 -35.20 -37.15
CA ILE A 436 -37.37 -36.67 -37.07
C ILE A 436 -37.52 -37.35 -38.44
N GLU A 437 -37.23 -36.64 -39.52
CA GLU A 437 -37.45 -37.03 -40.91
C GLU A 437 -36.74 -38.35 -41.23
N THR A 438 -35.48 -38.48 -40.81
CA THR A 438 -34.68 -39.70 -40.96
C THR A 438 -35.32 -40.88 -40.24
N LEU A 439 -35.87 -40.68 -39.04
CA LEU A 439 -36.54 -41.73 -38.28
C LEU A 439 -37.83 -42.17 -38.98
N ILE A 440 -38.63 -41.23 -39.48
CA ILE A 440 -39.85 -41.53 -40.24
C ILE A 440 -39.50 -42.26 -41.54
N LYS A 441 -38.46 -41.84 -42.25
CA LYS A 441 -37.96 -42.51 -43.47
C LYS A 441 -37.55 -43.96 -43.17
N VAL A 442 -36.74 -44.19 -42.14
CA VAL A 442 -36.34 -45.54 -41.72
C VAL A 442 -37.55 -46.38 -41.29
N CYS A 443 -38.52 -45.80 -40.58
CA CYS A 443 -39.77 -46.48 -40.21
C CYS A 443 -40.58 -46.88 -41.45
N LYS A 444 -40.71 -45.98 -42.44
CA LYS A 444 -41.36 -46.27 -43.72
C LYS A 444 -40.67 -47.38 -44.47
N GLU A 445 -39.35 -47.33 -44.59
CA GLU A 445 -38.54 -48.39 -45.23
C GLU A 445 -38.72 -49.73 -44.53
N LYS A 446 -38.78 -49.75 -43.19
CA LYS A 446 -38.99 -50.98 -42.42
C LYS A 446 -40.41 -51.52 -42.62
N VAL A 447 -41.43 -50.67 -42.57
CA VAL A 447 -42.82 -51.07 -42.85
C VAL A 447 -42.99 -51.52 -44.30
N GLN A 448 -42.31 -50.89 -45.26
CA GLN A 448 -42.32 -51.31 -46.65
C GLN A 448 -41.67 -52.69 -46.81
N ARG A 449 -40.50 -52.92 -46.18
CA ARG A 449 -39.89 -54.26 -46.13
C ARG A 449 -40.83 -55.32 -45.55
N ILE A 450 -41.63 -54.97 -44.53
CA ILE A 450 -42.67 -55.86 -43.98
C ILE A 450 -43.78 -56.11 -45.00
N LYS A 451 -44.29 -55.07 -45.68
CA LYS A 451 -45.29 -55.19 -46.76
C LYS A 451 -44.81 -56.06 -47.91
N ASP A 452 -43.55 -55.92 -48.30
CA ASP A 452 -42.96 -56.68 -49.39
C ASP A 452 -42.81 -58.16 -49.01
N LYS A 453 -42.44 -58.46 -47.75
CA LYS A 453 -42.50 -59.82 -47.21
C LYS A 453 -43.93 -60.37 -47.21
N GLU A 454 -44.92 -59.62 -46.72
CA GLU A 454 -46.34 -60.05 -46.78
C GLU A 454 -46.80 -60.37 -48.21
N ARG A 455 -46.40 -59.53 -49.17
CA ARG A 455 -46.76 -59.70 -50.57
C ARG A 455 -46.10 -60.96 -51.15
N LYS A 456 -44.81 -61.20 -50.86
CA LYS A 456 -44.13 -62.46 -51.24
C LYS A 456 -44.83 -63.70 -50.64
N TYR A 457 -45.27 -63.63 -49.39
CA TYR A 457 -46.03 -64.71 -48.76
C TYR A 457 -47.43 -64.92 -49.37
N LYS A 458 -48.04 -63.89 -49.96
CA LYS A 458 -49.35 -63.94 -50.64
C LYS A 458 -49.32 -64.68 -51.99
N TYR A 459 -48.16 -64.74 -52.66
CA TYR A 459 -47.99 -65.38 -53.97
C TYR A 459 -47.50 -66.83 -53.90
N TYR A 460 -47.20 -67.36 -52.71
CA TYR A 460 -46.96 -68.79 -52.56
C TYR A 460 -48.29 -69.55 -52.68
N ASN A 461 -48.37 -70.53 -53.58
CA ASN A 461 -49.57 -71.33 -53.78
C ASN A 461 -49.69 -72.39 -52.66
N TRP A 462 -50.22 -71.98 -51.51
CA TRP A 462 -50.46 -72.87 -50.38
C TRP A 462 -51.73 -73.69 -50.63
N ASN A 463 -51.62 -74.84 -51.28
CA ASN A 463 -52.69 -75.84 -51.24
C ASN A 463 -52.95 -76.28 -49.79
N VAL A 464 -54.22 -76.52 -49.45
CA VAL A 464 -54.92 -77.07 -48.23
C VAL A 464 -54.31 -76.92 -46.82
N THR A 465 -53.11 -76.40 -46.62
CA THR A 465 -52.49 -76.15 -45.32
C THR A 465 -51.79 -74.80 -45.34
N ARG A 466 -52.47 -73.76 -44.87
CA ARG A 466 -51.81 -72.58 -44.30
C ARG A 466 -51.26 -73.03 -42.94
N PRO A 467 -49.94 -72.96 -42.65
CA PRO A 467 -49.45 -73.23 -41.32
C PRO A 467 -50.13 -72.25 -40.36
N GLY A 468 -50.94 -72.79 -39.45
CA GLY A 468 -51.65 -72.00 -38.45
C GLY A 468 -50.67 -71.14 -37.65
N ASP A 469 -51.19 -70.02 -37.16
CA ASP A 469 -50.51 -68.95 -36.42
C ASP A 469 -49.73 -69.43 -35.16
N PHE A 470 -49.64 -70.73 -34.91
CA PHE A 470 -48.93 -71.40 -33.84
C PHE A 470 -47.44 -71.65 -34.14
N MET A 471 -47.05 -72.00 -35.38
CA MET A 471 -45.66 -72.36 -35.71
C MET A 471 -44.74 -71.13 -35.87
N LEU A 472 -45.27 -70.02 -36.38
CA LEU A 472 -44.55 -68.75 -36.48
C LEU A 472 -44.32 -68.12 -35.09
N TYR A 473 -45.28 -68.26 -34.19
CA TYR A 473 -45.16 -67.80 -32.81
C TYR A 473 -44.09 -68.57 -32.03
N HIS A 474 -43.93 -69.88 -32.28
CA HIS A 474 -42.89 -70.69 -31.63
C HIS A 474 -41.47 -70.29 -32.05
N ASN A 475 -41.25 -70.08 -33.36
CA ASN A 475 -39.95 -69.59 -33.86
C ASN A 475 -39.66 -68.14 -33.44
N TRP A 476 -40.68 -67.28 -33.37
CA TRP A 476 -40.51 -65.88 -32.96
C TRP A 476 -40.32 -65.73 -31.45
N LYS A 477 -40.99 -66.55 -30.63
CA LYS A 477 -40.77 -66.57 -29.18
C LYS A 477 -39.32 -66.92 -28.85
N ASN A 478 -38.75 -67.91 -29.55
CA ASN A 478 -37.35 -68.31 -29.38
C ASN A 478 -36.34 -67.29 -29.96
N SER A 479 -36.77 -66.46 -30.93
CA SER A 479 -35.89 -65.49 -31.61
C SER A 479 -35.96 -64.07 -31.07
N LEU A 480 -37.10 -63.63 -30.51
CA LEU A 480 -37.34 -62.26 -30.03
C LEU A 480 -37.19 -62.11 -28.51
N TYR A 481 -37.38 -63.20 -27.76
CA TYR A 481 -37.10 -63.23 -26.33
C TYR A 481 -36.12 -64.38 -26.10
N PRO A 482 -34.81 -64.10 -25.90
CA PRO A 482 -33.90 -65.17 -25.54
C PRO A 482 -34.36 -65.69 -24.18
N GLN A 483 -34.96 -66.88 -24.17
CA GLN A 483 -35.04 -67.68 -22.96
C GLN A 483 -33.72 -68.43 -22.86
N ASN A 484 -33.16 -68.44 -21.66
CA ASN A 484 -32.03 -69.31 -21.37
C ASN A 484 -32.53 -70.76 -21.45
N GLU A 485 -32.05 -71.53 -22.42
CA GLU A 485 -32.53 -72.88 -22.74
C GLU A 485 -32.33 -73.90 -21.60
N TYR A 486 -31.57 -73.56 -20.54
CA TYR A 486 -31.36 -74.45 -19.40
C TYR A 486 -32.34 -74.26 -18.22
N ASN A 487 -33.05 -73.13 -18.12
CA ASN A 487 -33.86 -72.85 -16.91
C ASN A 487 -35.09 -71.94 -17.09
N GLY A 488 -35.43 -71.53 -18.32
CA GLY A 488 -36.74 -70.94 -18.63
C GLY A 488 -37.04 -69.55 -18.05
N LYS A 489 -36.07 -68.85 -17.46
CA LYS A 489 -36.22 -67.44 -17.02
C LYS A 489 -35.85 -66.44 -18.12
N GLU A 490 -36.51 -65.28 -18.14
CA GLU A 490 -36.26 -64.19 -19.10
C GLU A 490 -34.81 -63.67 -19.04
N MET A 491 -34.13 -63.61 -20.19
CA MET A 491 -32.74 -63.14 -20.29
C MET A 491 -32.67 -61.61 -20.39
N LYS A 492 -31.78 -60.97 -19.63
CA LYS A 492 -31.68 -59.50 -19.58
C LYS A 492 -30.97 -58.92 -20.82
N TRP A 493 -31.60 -57.92 -21.43
CA TRP A 493 -31.28 -57.25 -22.70
C TRP A 493 -29.81 -56.83 -22.94
N ARG A 494 -29.03 -56.66 -21.87
CA ARG A 494 -27.61 -56.30 -21.92
C ARG A 494 -26.69 -57.38 -22.50
N TRP A 495 -27.13 -58.65 -22.52
CA TRP A 495 -26.38 -59.77 -23.11
C TRP A 495 -26.70 -60.02 -24.60
N SER A 496 -27.77 -59.44 -25.12
CA SER A 496 -28.19 -59.60 -26.53
C SER A 496 -27.40 -58.75 -27.53
N LEU A 497 -26.60 -57.77 -27.07
CA LEU A 497 -25.87 -56.84 -27.94
C LEU A 497 -24.56 -57.40 -28.50
N GLN A 498 -23.95 -58.42 -27.89
CA GLN A 498 -22.68 -59.00 -28.38
C GLN A 498 -22.84 -59.76 -29.72
N ASN A 499 -24.02 -60.30 -30.01
CA ASN A 499 -24.26 -61.11 -31.21
C ASN A 499 -24.75 -60.32 -32.44
N LEU A 500 -24.92 -59.00 -32.32
CA LEU A 500 -25.31 -58.14 -33.45
C LEU A 500 -24.21 -57.99 -34.52
N LYS A 501 -22.96 -58.32 -34.20
CA LYS A 501 -21.86 -58.39 -35.19
C LYS A 501 -22.08 -59.47 -36.25
N ASN A 502 -22.88 -60.49 -35.98
CA ASN A 502 -23.14 -61.60 -36.91
C ASN A 502 -24.36 -61.39 -37.81
N VAL A 503 -25.06 -60.25 -37.70
CA VAL A 503 -26.32 -59.97 -38.43
C VAL A 503 -26.09 -59.04 -39.64
N PHE A 504 -24.92 -58.42 -39.79
CA PHE A 504 -24.57 -57.54 -40.92
C PHE A 504 -23.41 -58.07 -41.79
N GLY A 505 -23.28 -59.38 -41.94
CA GLY A 505 -22.35 -60.02 -42.89
C GLY A 505 -23.07 -60.49 -44.16
N TYR A 506 -22.85 -59.73 -45.25
CA TYR A 506 -23.23 -59.93 -46.67
C TYR A 506 -24.70 -60.27 -47.01
#